data_AF-H9W611-F1
#
_entry.id   AF-H9W611-F1
#
_cell.length_a   1.000
_cell.length_b   1.000
_cell.length_c   1.000
_cell.angle_alpha   90.00
_cell.angle_beta   90.00
_cell.angle_gamma   90.00
#
_symmetry.space_group_name_H-M   'P 1'
#
loop_
_entity.id
_entity.type
_entity.pdbx_description
1 polymer ?
#
loop_
_entity_poly.entity_id
_entity_poly.type
_entity_poly.pdbx_seq_one_letter_code
_entity_poly.pdbx_strand_id
1 'polypeptide(L)'
;GEAESGLERLHQCAEKELQGYIDGESPAKDFNDFRTKLAGLTSVTRNYFENLVQALENGLSDVNNGQAGVKGSSSKASGSSKGRGRSKFGPSKISSSRNTDDNRH
;
A
#
# COMPACT_ATOMS: atom_id res chain seq x y z
N GLY A 1 13.46 2.55 -20.32
CA GLY A 1 12.01 2.27 -20.15
C GLY A 1 11.75 1.64 -18.79
N GLU A 2 10.49 1.45 -18.39
CA GLU A 2 10.18 0.86 -17.08
C GLU A 2 10.69 -0.59 -16.95
N ALA A 3 10.39 -1.44 -17.93
CA ALA A 3 10.88 -2.82 -17.99
C ALA A 3 12.42 -2.94 -17.92
N GLU A 4 13.14 -2.03 -18.59
CA GLU A 4 14.61 -1.94 -18.59
C GLU A 4 15.15 -1.65 -17.18
N SER A 5 14.59 -0.66 -16.47
CA SER A 5 14.98 -0.36 -15.09
C SER A 5 14.59 -1.46 -14.08
N GLY A 6 13.49 -2.19 -14.35
CA GLY A 6 13.12 -3.39 -13.61
C GLY A 6 14.12 -4.52 -13.80
N LEU A 7 14.54 -4.77 -15.04
CA LEU A 7 15.56 -5.74 -15.41
C LEU A 7 16.93 -5.42 -14.81
N GLU A 8 17.36 -4.16 -14.85
CA GLU A 8 18.66 -3.77 -14.28
C GLU A 8 18.70 -4.02 -12.76
N ARG A 9 17.62 -3.69 -12.04
CA ARG A 9 17.48 -4.01 -10.60
C ARG A 9 17.47 -5.51 -10.34
N LEU A 10 16.77 -6.28 -11.18
CA LEU A 10 16.75 -7.73 -11.08
C LEU A 10 18.15 -8.33 -11.29
N HIS A 11 18.88 -7.89 -12.32
CA HIS A 11 20.25 -8.33 -12.59
C HIS A 11 21.19 -7.99 -11.42
N GLN A 12 21.16 -6.75 -10.91
CA GLN A 12 22.00 -6.36 -9.77
C GLN A 12 21.73 -7.22 -8.53
N CYS A 13 20.46 -7.54 -8.24
CA CYS A 13 20.11 -8.42 -7.13
C CYS A 13 20.53 -9.88 -7.40
N ALA A 14 20.24 -10.41 -8.59
CA ALA A 14 20.52 -11.80 -8.94
C ALA A 14 22.03 -12.12 -9.06
N GLU A 15 22.85 -11.13 -9.44
CA GLU A 15 24.28 -11.31 -9.67
C GLU A 15 25.11 -10.80 -8.48
N LYS A 16 24.96 -9.53 -8.09
CA LYS A 16 25.85 -8.89 -7.09
C LYS A 16 25.47 -9.24 -5.66
N GLU A 17 24.18 -9.20 -5.33
CA GLU A 17 23.73 -9.53 -3.96
C GLU A 17 23.81 -11.02 -3.69
N LEU A 18 23.55 -11.88 -4.69
CA LEU A 18 23.74 -13.33 -4.57
C LEU A 18 25.20 -13.70 -4.30
N GLN A 19 26.14 -13.05 -5.00
CA GLN A 19 27.58 -13.34 -4.89
C GLN A 19 28.08 -13.17 -3.44
N GLY A 20 27.59 -12.17 -2.71
CA GLY A 20 27.91 -11.98 -1.29
C GLY A 20 27.51 -13.15 -0.39
N TYR A 21 26.47 -13.93 -0.73
CA TYR A 21 26.12 -15.16 -0.01
C TYR A 21 26.94 -16.37 -0.45
N ILE A 22 27.43 -16.40 -1.70
CA ILE A 22 28.30 -17.46 -2.23
C ILE A 22 29.70 -17.34 -1.61
N ASP A 23 30.24 -16.13 -1.53
CA ASP A 23 31.58 -15.86 -0.98
C ASP A 23 31.60 -15.82 0.57
N GLY A 24 30.44 -15.94 1.21
CA GLY A 24 30.30 -15.97 2.68
C GLY A 24 30.42 -14.62 3.38
N GLU A 25 30.42 -13.51 2.64
CA GLU A 25 30.43 -12.14 3.16
C GLU A 25 29.08 -11.76 3.81
N SER A 26 27.97 -12.25 3.23
CA SER A 26 26.60 -11.98 3.69
C SER A 26 26.11 -13.04 4.69
N PRO A 27 25.50 -12.66 5.83
CA PRO A 27 25.06 -13.63 6.83
C PRO A 27 23.96 -14.56 6.33
N ALA A 28 24.16 -15.88 6.45
CA ALA A 28 23.21 -16.89 5.97
C ALA A 28 21.79 -16.79 6.57
N LYS A 29 21.64 -16.16 7.75
CA LYS A 29 20.35 -15.89 8.39
C LYS A 29 19.46 -14.95 7.55
N ASP A 30 20.07 -14.02 6.81
CA ASP A 30 19.40 -12.96 6.04
C ASP A 30 19.06 -13.45 4.60
N PHE A 31 19.49 -14.67 4.24
CA PHE A 31 19.29 -15.25 2.90
C PHE A 31 17.82 -15.44 2.51
N ASN A 32 16.92 -15.67 3.47
CA ASN A 32 15.48 -15.75 3.20
C ASN A 32 14.89 -14.40 2.76
N ASP A 33 15.41 -13.28 3.29
CA ASP A 33 15.00 -11.95 2.89
C ASP A 33 15.50 -11.63 1.48
N PHE A 34 16.74 -12.03 1.16
CA PHE A 34 17.26 -12.01 -0.21
C PHE A 34 16.38 -12.82 -1.17
N ARG A 35 16.01 -14.07 -0.83
CA ARG A 35 15.12 -14.89 -1.68
C ARG A 35 13.76 -14.22 -1.90
N THR A 36 13.21 -13.60 -0.86
CA THR A 36 11.93 -12.86 -0.92
C THR A 36 12.04 -11.63 -1.83
N LYS A 37 13.13 -10.87 -1.72
CA LYS A 37 13.44 -9.73 -2.60
C LYS A 37 13.59 -10.15 -4.06
N LEU A 38 14.33 -11.22 -4.33
CA LEU A 38 14.55 -11.76 -5.68
C LEU A 38 13.23 -12.27 -6.29
N ALA A 39 12.38 -12.93 -5.51
CA ALA A 39 11.04 -13.34 -5.93
C ALA A 39 10.13 -12.13 -6.27
N GLY A 40 10.21 -11.06 -5.48
CA GLY A 40 9.50 -9.80 -5.78
C GLY A 40 9.95 -9.17 -7.10
N LEU A 41 11.27 -9.03 -7.31
CA LEU A 41 11.83 -8.44 -8.54
C LEU A 41 11.53 -9.28 -9.78
N THR A 42 11.62 -10.61 -9.69
CA THR A 42 11.25 -11.51 -10.80
C THR A 42 9.75 -11.46 -11.11
N SER A 43 8.88 -11.30 -10.10
CA SER A 43 7.44 -11.12 -10.31
C SER A 43 7.09 -9.81 -11.03
N VAL A 44 7.73 -8.70 -10.64
CA VAL A 44 7.59 -7.40 -11.32
C VAL A 44 8.09 -7.49 -12.77
N THR A 45 9.26 -8.08 -12.98
CA THR A 45 9.85 -8.25 -14.33
C THR A 45 8.97 -9.12 -15.22
N ARG A 46 8.44 -10.23 -14.68
CA ARG A 46 7.46 -11.09 -15.34
C ARG A 46 6.25 -10.29 -15.81
N ASN A 47 5.63 -9.50 -14.93
CA ASN A 47 4.43 -8.75 -15.29
C ASN A 47 4.69 -7.73 -16.41
N TYR A 48 5.84 -7.05 -16.42
CA TYR A 48 6.21 -6.18 -17.54
C TYR A 48 6.30 -6.93 -18.88
N PHE A 49 6.86 -8.15 -18.90
CA PHE A 49 6.89 -8.97 -20.11
C PHE A 49 5.52 -9.53 -20.51
N GLU A 50 4.71 -9.98 -19.55
CA GLU A 50 3.33 -10.45 -19.80
C GLU A 50 2.50 -9.34 -20.45
N ASN A 51 2.54 -8.12 -19.89
CA ASN A 51 1.85 -6.95 -20.45
C ASN A 51 2.38 -6.57 -21.86
N LEU A 52 3.70 -6.69 -22.09
CA LEU A 52 4.30 -6.40 -23.39
C LEU A 52 3.85 -7.42 -24.46
N VAL A 53 3.89 -8.72 -24.13
CA VAL A 53 3.42 -9.78 -25.03
C VAL A 53 1.93 -9.62 -25.32
N GLN A 54 1.10 -9.42 -24.28
CA GLN A 54 -0.34 -9.18 -24.46
C GLN A 54 -0.62 -7.96 -25.33
N ALA A 55 0.13 -6.86 -25.15
CA ALA A 55 -0.02 -5.68 -25.99
C ALA A 55 0.35 -5.98 -27.46
N LEU A 56 1.39 -6.78 -27.73
CA LEU A 56 1.74 -7.20 -29.09
C LEU A 56 0.65 -8.10 -29.71
N GLU A 57 0.12 -9.05 -28.95
CA GLU A 57 -0.96 -9.94 -29.37
C GLU A 57 -2.26 -9.16 -29.69
N ASN A 58 -2.55 -8.11 -28.91
CA ASN A 58 -3.66 -7.18 -29.14
C ASN A 58 -3.37 -6.13 -30.23
N GLY A 59 -2.25 -6.19 -30.95
CA GLY A 59 -1.90 -5.21 -31.99
C GLY A 59 -1.65 -3.79 -31.46
N LEU A 60 -1.21 -3.67 -30.20
CA LEU A 60 -0.96 -2.45 -29.44
C LEU A 60 -2.20 -1.56 -29.19
N SER A 61 -3.42 -2.10 -29.33
CA SER A 61 -4.69 -1.36 -29.16
C SER A 61 -4.76 -0.55 -27.86
N ASP A 62 -4.30 -1.15 -26.77
CA ASP A 62 -4.52 -0.64 -25.41
C ASP A 62 -3.47 0.42 -25.01
N VAL A 63 -2.33 0.45 -25.72
CA VAL A 63 -1.20 1.37 -25.46
C VAL A 63 -1.52 2.81 -25.90
N ASN A 64 -2.39 2.98 -26.89
CA ASN A 64 -2.81 4.28 -27.41
C ASN A 64 -3.60 5.14 -26.39
N ASN A 65 -4.18 4.52 -25.35
CA ASN A 65 -5.04 5.21 -24.37
C ASN A 65 -4.31 5.71 -23.10
N GLY A 66 -2.99 5.59 -23.03
CA GLY A 66 -2.16 5.82 -21.83
C GLY A 66 -2.07 7.25 -21.26
N GLN A 67 -2.80 8.24 -21.79
CA GLN A 67 -2.84 9.60 -21.23
C GLN A 67 -4.25 10.20 -21.10
N ALA A 68 -5.22 9.40 -20.64
CA ALA A 68 -6.45 9.93 -20.06
C ALA A 68 -6.23 10.17 -18.55
N GLY A 69 -6.06 11.45 -18.17
CA GLY A 69 -5.62 11.84 -16.83
C GLY A 69 -6.53 11.40 -15.67
N VAL A 70 -5.96 11.47 -14.47
CA VAL A 70 -6.64 11.27 -13.18
C VAL A 70 -8.01 11.96 -13.12
N LYS A 71 -9.10 11.19 -13.31
CA LYS A 71 -10.46 11.66 -13.02
C LYS A 71 -10.63 11.76 -11.51
N GLY A 72 -10.15 12.87 -10.95
CA GLY A 72 -10.54 13.32 -9.62
C GLY A 72 -12.03 13.62 -9.62
N SER A 73 -12.84 12.64 -9.20
CA SER A 73 -14.30 12.78 -9.11
C SER A 73 -14.65 13.91 -8.15
N SER A 74 -15.10 15.03 -8.72
CA SER A 74 -15.56 16.19 -7.98
C SER A 74 -16.93 15.94 -7.35
N SER A 75 -17.06 16.21 -6.05
CA SER A 75 -18.36 16.58 -5.46
C SER A 75 -18.18 17.54 -4.30
N LYS A 76 -18.32 18.85 -4.57
CA LYS A 76 -18.54 19.87 -3.53
C LYS A 76 -19.94 19.66 -2.95
N ALA A 77 -20.05 19.58 -1.63
CA ALA A 77 -21.34 19.61 -0.93
C ALA A 77 -21.39 20.81 0.03
N SER A 78 -21.66 22.01 -0.52
CA SER A 78 -21.99 23.19 0.27
C SER A 78 -23.51 23.23 0.51
N GLY A 79 -23.95 22.87 1.72
CA GLY A 79 -25.37 22.84 2.09
C GLY A 79 -25.62 23.50 3.44
N SER A 80 -25.93 24.80 3.44
CA SER A 80 -26.38 25.53 4.63
C SER A 80 -27.87 25.83 4.52
N SER A 81 -28.70 25.36 5.47
CA SER A 81 -29.81 26.16 6.04
C SER A 81 -30.65 25.44 7.12
N LYS A 82 -30.70 26.06 8.31
CA LYS A 82 -31.94 26.52 8.98
C LYS A 82 -32.96 25.47 9.49
N GLY A 83 -32.93 25.20 10.80
CA GLY A 83 -34.03 24.57 11.54
C GLY A 83 -34.03 24.94 13.03
N ARG A 84 -35.00 25.75 13.50
CA ARG A 84 -35.16 26.14 14.92
C ARG A 84 -36.22 25.25 15.59
N GLY A 85 -35.95 24.72 16.77
CA GLY A 85 -36.94 24.07 17.64
C GLY A 85 -36.63 24.27 19.12
N ARG A 86 -37.55 24.89 19.88
CA ARG A 86 -37.42 25.18 21.33
C ARG A 86 -38.66 24.71 22.11
N SER A 87 -38.49 23.73 22.99
CA SER A 87 -39.27 23.53 24.24
C SER A 87 -38.67 22.32 25.01
N LYS A 88 -38.13 22.45 26.22
CA LYS A 88 -38.71 22.79 27.54
C LYS A 88 -39.56 21.66 28.20
N PHE A 89 -38.87 20.68 28.78
CA PHE A 89 -39.09 20.04 30.10
C PHE A 89 -37.85 19.14 30.38
N GLY A 90 -37.47 18.70 31.59
CA GLY A 90 -37.85 19.03 32.98
C GLY A 90 -36.79 18.42 33.94
N PRO A 91 -36.56 18.92 35.17
CA PRO A 91 -35.35 18.58 35.94
C PRO A 91 -35.53 17.39 36.90
N SER A 92 -34.46 16.61 37.14
CA SER A 92 -34.27 15.88 38.42
C SER A 92 -32.85 15.34 38.68
N LYS A 93 -32.29 15.86 39.79
CA LYS A 93 -31.51 15.17 40.84
C LYS A 93 -30.04 14.77 40.62
N ILE A 94 -29.27 15.24 41.60
CA ILE A 94 -27.87 14.94 41.95
C ILE A 94 -27.81 13.73 42.90
N SER A 95 -26.82 12.85 42.70
CA SER A 95 -26.04 12.16 43.76
C SER A 95 -24.78 11.56 43.11
N SER A 96 -23.52 11.62 43.59
CA SER A 96 -22.86 11.88 44.88
C SER A 96 -22.62 10.66 45.80
N SER A 97 -21.51 9.95 45.57
CA SER A 97 -20.59 9.23 46.50
C SER A 97 -19.48 8.59 45.64
N ARG A 98 -18.16 8.59 45.89
CA ARG A 98 -17.26 8.65 47.07
C ARG A 98 -17.08 7.34 47.87
N ASN A 99 -15.84 6.82 47.78
CA ASN A 99 -15.13 5.87 48.67
C ASN A 99 -15.64 4.41 48.62
N THR A 100 -14.87 3.34 48.91
CA THR A 100 -13.71 3.14 49.83
C THR A 100 -12.64 2.12 49.34
N ASP A 101 -11.57 2.01 50.14
CA ASP A 101 -10.28 1.29 50.05
C ASP A 101 -10.27 -0.27 50.14
N ASP A 102 -9.02 -0.80 50.19
CA ASP A 102 -8.50 -2.04 50.82
C ASP A 102 -8.43 -3.40 50.05
N ASN A 103 -7.22 -3.69 49.51
CA ASN A 103 -6.26 -4.72 49.99
C ASN A 103 -6.62 -6.24 50.04
N ARG A 104 -5.54 -7.05 50.00
CA ARG A 104 -5.40 -8.53 50.10
C ARG A 104 -5.69 -9.32 48.81
N HIS A 105 -4.92 -10.35 48.47
CA HIS A 105 -3.85 -11.06 49.20
C HIS A 105 -2.66 -11.35 48.27
#